data_AF-A0A349H131-F1
#
_entry.id   AF-A0A349H131-F1
#
_cell.length_a   1.000
_cell.length_b   1.000
_cell.length_c   1.000
_cell.angle_alpha   90.00
_cell.angle_beta   90.00
_cell.angle_gamma   90.00
#
_symmetry.space_group_name_H-M   'P 1'
#
loop_
_entity.id
_entity.type
_entity.pdbx_description
1 polymer ?
#
loop_
_entity_poly.entity_id
_entity_poly.type
_entity_poly.pdbx_seq_one_letter_code
_entity_poly.pdbx_strand_id
1 'polypeptide(L)'
;MQNVSRRSGSVLVIVLLLVVVLAALYFISDPFRTKVDESTRQATTWTPENIQKNPVGYLQFSLSELAAISSKLEARVLALNTQKNQADRQAGKADAEAGQLKLLVEQAKALYLQASKDGTWPVALNGHSVSEDQLKEKIVNAHQRAESLSARVQAYTQTTAKLDRALKDLFQKQKEVAGLQQKLQSDLEMVKINQSVKDIEHIEDSVAAIMATSQALVGADAGSLPELDVLLDAPETAKIDAAFQDIMK
;
A
#
# COMPACT_ATOMS: atom_id res chain seq x y z
N MET A 1 -21.86 -24.45 -51.97
CA MET A 1 -21.36 -24.80 -50.62
C MET A 1 -21.98 -23.84 -49.60
N GLN A 2 -23.16 -24.14 -49.04
CA GLN A 2 -24.00 -23.19 -48.28
C GLN A 2 -24.69 -23.84 -47.04
N ASN A 3 -24.02 -24.74 -46.32
CA ASN A 3 -24.65 -25.46 -45.19
C ASN A 3 -23.90 -25.41 -43.84
N VAL A 4 -23.00 -24.43 -43.64
CA VAL A 4 -22.27 -24.28 -42.36
C VAL A 4 -22.87 -23.20 -41.44
N SER A 5 -23.69 -22.27 -41.94
CA SER A 5 -24.20 -21.14 -41.13
C SER A 5 -25.38 -21.47 -40.19
N ARG A 6 -26.03 -22.63 -40.33
CA ARG A 6 -27.17 -23.02 -39.47
C ARG A 6 -26.77 -23.70 -38.16
N ARG A 7 -25.53 -24.21 -38.02
CA ARG A 7 -25.10 -24.87 -36.78
C ARG A 7 -24.62 -23.89 -35.71
N SER A 8 -24.07 -22.74 -36.10
CA SER A 8 -23.57 -21.73 -35.15
C SER A 8 -24.68 -21.00 -34.41
N GLY A 9 -25.85 -20.80 -35.04
CA GLY A 9 -27.01 -20.16 -34.39
C GLY A 9 -27.61 -21.00 -33.26
N SER A 10 -27.71 -22.32 -33.46
CA SER A 10 -28.29 -23.22 -32.46
C SER A 10 -27.41 -23.38 -31.21
N VAL A 11 -26.07 -23.37 -31.36
CA VAL A 11 -25.14 -23.46 -30.21
C VAL A 11 -25.25 -22.21 -29.33
N LEU A 12 -25.37 -21.02 -29.93
CA LEU A 12 -25.51 -19.76 -29.20
C LEU A 12 -26.82 -19.70 -28.39
N VAL A 13 -27.93 -20.20 -28.97
CA VAL A 13 -29.23 -20.27 -28.29
C VAL A 13 -29.20 -21.27 -27.13
N ILE A 14 -28.54 -22.42 -27.29
CA ILE A 14 -28.41 -23.43 -26.23
C ILE A 14 -27.56 -22.91 -25.05
N VAL A 15 -26.45 -22.22 -25.34
CA VAL A 15 -25.61 -21.60 -24.29
C VAL A 15 -26.38 -20.53 -23.53
N LEU A 16 -27.16 -19.69 -24.23
CA LEU A 16 -27.95 -18.63 -23.61
C LEU A 16 -29.10 -19.20 -22.74
N LEU A 17 -29.76 -20.26 -23.20
CA LEU A 17 -30.75 -21.01 -22.41
C LEU A 17 -30.13 -21.66 -21.17
N LEU A 18 -28.94 -22.23 -21.28
CA LEU A 18 -28.20 -22.79 -20.15
C LEU A 18 -27.88 -21.73 -19.09
N VAL A 19 -27.45 -20.54 -19.52
CA VAL A 19 -27.18 -19.41 -18.61
C VAL A 19 -28.46 -18.96 -17.89
N VAL A 20 -29.59 -18.88 -18.59
CA VAL A 20 -30.88 -18.50 -18.00
C VAL A 20 -31.40 -19.56 -17.02
N VAL A 21 -31.26 -20.85 -17.35
CA VAL A 21 -31.65 -21.96 -16.46
C VAL A 21 -30.75 -22.01 -15.22
N LEU A 22 -29.44 -21.82 -15.37
CA LEU A 22 -28.51 -21.74 -14.24
C LEU A 22 -28.79 -20.52 -13.35
N ALA A 23 -29.15 -19.38 -13.94
CA ALA A 23 -29.58 -18.20 -13.20
C ALA A 23 -30.90 -18.46 -12.44
N ALA A 24 -31.90 -19.09 -13.08
CA ALA A 24 -33.15 -19.44 -12.41
C ALA A 24 -32.95 -20.43 -11.26
N LEU A 25 -32.10 -21.44 -11.44
CA LEU A 25 -31.73 -22.39 -10.39
C LEU A 25 -30.97 -21.72 -9.23
N TYR A 26 -30.12 -20.73 -9.53
CA TYR A 26 -29.48 -19.90 -8.51
C TYR A 26 -30.51 -19.09 -7.71
N PHE A 27 -31.62 -18.62 -8.28
CA PHE A 27 -32.60 -17.83 -7.52
C PHE A 27 -33.63 -18.65 -6.72
N ILE A 28 -33.84 -19.92 -7.09
CA ILE A 28 -34.89 -20.77 -6.51
C ILE A 28 -34.35 -21.74 -5.44
N SER A 29 -33.05 -22.02 -5.43
CA SER A 29 -32.43 -23.04 -4.57
C SER A 29 -31.40 -22.44 -3.61
N ASP A 30 -31.77 -22.29 -2.35
CA ASP A 30 -30.85 -21.92 -1.26
C ASP A 30 -29.56 -22.76 -1.21
N PRO A 31 -29.58 -24.11 -1.30
CA PRO A 31 -28.33 -24.89 -1.25
C PRO A 31 -27.46 -24.75 -2.51
N PHE A 32 -28.02 -24.31 -3.64
CA PHE A 32 -27.24 -24.05 -4.86
C PHE A 32 -26.59 -22.68 -4.81
N ARG A 33 -27.25 -21.66 -4.22
CA ARG A 33 -26.62 -20.38 -3.89
C ARG A 33 -25.44 -20.57 -2.97
N THR A 34 -25.60 -21.34 -1.89
CA THR A 34 -24.50 -21.57 -0.94
C THR A 34 -23.30 -22.21 -1.65
N LYS A 35 -23.52 -23.21 -2.52
CA LYS A 35 -22.43 -23.86 -3.27
C LYS A 35 -21.79 -22.94 -4.32
N VAL A 36 -22.56 -22.15 -5.04
CA VAL A 36 -22.02 -21.22 -6.06
C VAL A 36 -21.32 -20.04 -5.39
N ASP A 37 -21.88 -19.47 -4.31
CA ASP A 37 -21.25 -18.40 -3.55
C ASP A 37 -19.99 -18.90 -2.84
N GLU A 38 -20.00 -20.12 -2.31
CA GLU A 38 -18.83 -20.73 -1.69
C GLU A 38 -17.75 -21.08 -2.73
N SER A 39 -18.13 -21.57 -3.91
CA SER A 39 -17.21 -21.80 -5.03
C SER A 39 -16.66 -20.50 -5.61
N THR A 40 -17.48 -19.44 -5.71
CA THR A 40 -17.05 -18.12 -6.19
C THR A 40 -16.18 -17.44 -5.15
N ARG A 41 -16.51 -17.56 -3.87
CA ARG A 41 -15.71 -17.06 -2.75
C ARG A 41 -14.38 -17.81 -2.66
N GLN A 42 -14.36 -19.12 -2.85
CA GLN A 42 -13.13 -19.89 -3.01
C GLN A 42 -12.36 -19.47 -4.26
N ALA A 43 -13.01 -19.16 -5.39
CA ALA A 43 -12.30 -18.74 -6.60
C ALA A 43 -11.73 -17.30 -6.52
N THR A 44 -12.31 -16.44 -5.68
CA THR A 44 -11.97 -14.99 -5.58
C THR A 44 -11.28 -14.58 -4.28
N THR A 45 -11.29 -15.43 -3.25
CA THR A 45 -10.66 -15.16 -1.96
C THR A 45 -9.42 -16.03 -1.80
N TRP A 46 -8.34 -15.42 -1.29
CA TRP A 46 -7.14 -16.15 -0.90
C TRP A 46 -7.38 -16.95 0.39
N THR A 47 -7.94 -18.15 0.27
CA THR A 47 -8.03 -19.12 1.37
C THR A 47 -6.69 -19.83 1.57
N PRO A 48 -6.40 -20.42 2.74
CA PRO A 48 -5.17 -21.17 2.98
C PRO A 48 -4.90 -22.25 1.92
N GLU A 49 -5.94 -22.96 1.47
CA GLU A 49 -5.85 -24.01 0.45
C GLU A 49 -5.47 -23.44 -0.91
N ASN A 50 -6.01 -22.27 -1.28
CA ASN A 50 -5.68 -21.62 -2.54
C ASN A 50 -4.26 -21.01 -2.53
N ILE A 51 -3.82 -20.50 -1.39
CA ILE A 51 -2.46 -19.99 -1.22
C ILE A 51 -1.46 -21.14 -1.37
N GLN A 52 -1.75 -22.33 -0.82
CA GLN A 52 -0.91 -23.51 -1.02
C GLN A 52 -0.85 -23.96 -2.48
N LYS A 53 -1.97 -23.88 -3.21
CA LYS A 53 -2.04 -24.23 -4.63
C LYS A 53 -1.32 -23.21 -5.54
N ASN A 54 -1.33 -21.93 -5.17
CA ASN A 54 -0.69 -20.87 -5.95
C ASN A 54 0.01 -19.83 -5.05
N PRO A 55 1.15 -20.19 -4.44
CA PRO A 55 1.86 -19.30 -3.51
C PRO A 55 2.44 -18.08 -4.24
N VAL A 56 2.90 -18.23 -5.48
CA VAL A 56 3.41 -17.15 -6.32
C VAL A 56 2.34 -16.09 -6.56
N GLY A 57 1.14 -16.50 -6.98
CA GLY A 57 0.03 -15.58 -7.24
C GLY A 57 -0.41 -14.81 -5.99
N TYR A 58 -0.44 -15.47 -4.83
CA TYR A 58 -0.75 -14.81 -3.56
C TYR A 58 0.30 -13.76 -3.18
N LEU A 59 1.59 -14.07 -3.33
CA LEU A 59 2.67 -13.13 -3.02
C LEU A 59 2.66 -11.92 -3.96
N GLN A 60 2.39 -12.13 -5.26
CA GLN A 60 2.20 -11.04 -6.23
C GLN A 60 1.01 -10.14 -5.87
N PHE A 61 -0.14 -10.73 -5.51
CA PHE A 61 -1.30 -9.99 -5.01
C PHE A 61 -0.96 -9.19 -3.74
N SER A 62 -0.25 -9.80 -2.80
CA SER A 62 0.16 -9.14 -1.55
C SER A 62 1.08 -7.95 -1.83
N LEU A 63 2.00 -8.09 -2.79
CA LEU A 63 2.85 -6.99 -3.25
C LEU A 63 2.04 -5.85 -3.87
N SER A 64 1.01 -6.15 -4.68
CA SER A 64 0.13 -5.12 -5.24
C SER A 64 -0.70 -4.39 -4.18
N GLU A 65 -1.19 -5.11 -3.17
CA GLU A 65 -1.89 -4.51 -2.03
C GLU A 65 -0.97 -3.59 -1.22
N LEU A 66 0.27 -4.00 -0.94
CA LEU A 66 1.25 -3.14 -0.26
C LEU A 66 1.60 -1.90 -1.10
N ALA A 67 1.70 -2.02 -2.42
CA ALA A 67 1.91 -0.87 -3.30
C ALA A 67 0.73 0.12 -3.25
N ALA A 68 -0.51 -0.38 -3.24
CA ALA A 68 -1.69 0.44 -3.08
C ALA A 68 -1.75 1.13 -1.71
N ILE A 69 -1.35 0.44 -0.65
CA ILE A 69 -1.22 1.02 0.70
C ILE A 69 -0.14 2.11 0.71
N SER A 70 1.02 1.88 0.11
CA SER A 70 2.11 2.87 0.02
C SER A 70 1.64 4.16 -0.65
N SER A 71 0.96 4.04 -1.81
CA SER A 71 0.41 5.19 -2.52
C SER A 71 -0.63 5.96 -1.68
N LYS A 72 -1.50 5.25 -0.94
CA LYS A 72 -2.44 5.89 0.01
C LYS A 72 -1.70 6.63 1.12
N LEU A 73 -0.63 6.06 1.69
CA LEU A 73 0.17 6.71 2.73
C LEU A 73 0.86 7.98 2.19
N GLU A 74 1.44 7.94 0.99
CA GLU A 74 2.04 9.11 0.33
C GLU A 74 1.03 10.25 0.13
N ALA A 75 -0.16 9.92 -0.39
CA ALA A 75 -1.23 10.89 -0.55
C ALA A 75 -1.65 11.52 0.79
N ARG A 76 -1.68 10.74 1.88
CA ARG A 76 -1.98 11.23 3.23
C ARG A 76 -0.87 12.14 3.76
N VAL A 77 0.40 11.80 3.53
CA VAL A 77 1.55 12.66 3.89
C VAL A 77 1.44 14.02 3.19
N LEU A 78 1.15 14.03 1.89
CA LEU A 78 0.97 15.27 1.13
C LEU A 78 -0.19 16.12 1.68
N ALA A 79 -1.32 15.48 1.99
CA ALA A 79 -2.49 16.15 2.55
C ALA A 79 -2.20 16.78 3.92
N LEU A 80 -1.54 16.03 4.83
CA LEU A 80 -1.18 16.55 6.15
C LEU A 80 -0.15 17.68 6.07
N ASN A 81 0.84 17.59 5.18
CA ASN A 81 1.78 18.70 4.93
C ASN A 81 1.07 19.95 4.43
N THR A 82 0.08 19.80 3.53
CA THR A 82 -0.73 20.93 3.06
C THR A 82 -1.50 21.59 4.20
N GLN A 83 -2.14 20.78 5.05
CA GLN A 83 -2.86 21.27 6.23
C GLN A 83 -1.93 21.96 7.23
N LYS A 84 -0.73 21.42 7.46
CA LYS A 84 0.30 22.01 8.32
C LYS A 84 0.71 23.39 7.81
N ASN A 85 1.07 23.48 6.52
CA ASN A 85 1.44 24.75 5.89
C ASN A 85 0.30 25.78 5.91
N GLN A 86 -0.95 25.32 5.85
CA GLN A 86 -2.10 26.20 6.03
C GLN A 86 -2.20 26.70 7.47
N ALA A 87 -2.12 25.82 8.47
CA ALA A 87 -2.15 26.18 9.89
C ALA A 87 -1.03 27.17 10.25
N ASP A 88 0.20 26.91 9.80
CA ASP A 88 1.36 27.79 10.04
C ASP A 88 1.15 29.18 9.42
N ARG A 89 0.61 29.25 8.20
CA ARG A 89 0.26 30.54 7.57
C ARG A 89 -0.82 31.29 8.33
N GLN A 90 -1.83 30.60 8.87
CA GLN A 90 -2.89 31.23 9.66
C GLN A 90 -2.36 31.70 11.02
N ALA A 91 -1.47 30.94 11.65
CA ALA A 91 -0.77 31.35 12.87
C ALA A 91 0.04 32.63 12.63
N GLY A 92 0.87 32.66 11.58
CA GLY A 92 1.68 33.84 11.26
C GLY A 92 0.86 35.10 10.96
N LYS A 93 -0.27 34.96 10.25
CA LYS A 93 -1.19 36.08 10.01
C LYS A 93 -1.83 36.59 11.31
N ALA A 94 -2.34 35.68 12.14
CA ALA A 94 -2.98 36.05 13.40
C ALA A 94 -1.98 36.70 14.37
N ASP A 95 -0.73 36.21 14.40
CA ASP A 95 0.35 36.75 15.23
C ASP A 95 0.73 38.16 14.79
N ALA A 96 0.91 38.39 13.48
CA ALA A 96 1.19 39.72 12.94
C ALA A 96 0.06 40.74 13.25
N GLU A 97 -1.21 40.34 13.06
CA GLU A 97 -2.38 41.18 13.38
C GLU A 97 -2.44 41.48 14.89
N ALA A 98 -2.20 40.48 15.74
CA ALA A 98 -2.16 40.66 17.20
C ALA A 98 -1.04 41.63 17.62
N GLY A 99 0.15 41.52 17.01
CA GLY A 99 1.27 42.40 17.28
C GLY A 99 0.97 43.86 16.92
N GLN A 100 0.38 44.11 15.76
CA GLN A 100 -0.05 45.45 15.34
C GLN A 100 -1.09 46.05 16.28
N LEU A 101 -2.09 45.26 16.71
CA LEU A 101 -3.11 45.71 17.64
C LEU A 101 -2.53 46.00 19.03
N LYS A 102 -1.57 45.21 19.52
CA LYS A 102 -0.88 45.48 20.79
C LYS A 102 -0.13 46.81 20.75
N LEU A 103 0.59 47.10 19.66
CA LEU A 103 1.27 48.39 19.48
C LEU A 103 0.27 49.56 19.46
N LEU A 104 -0.85 49.41 18.74
CA LEU A 104 -1.92 50.42 18.71
C LEU A 104 -2.52 50.66 20.10
N VAL A 105 -2.75 49.61 20.87
CA VAL A 105 -3.27 49.71 22.24
C VAL A 105 -2.31 50.50 23.14
N GLU A 106 -1.00 50.23 23.07
CA GLU A 106 -0.01 50.96 23.86
C GLU A 106 0.07 52.45 23.47
N GLN A 107 0.04 52.76 22.17
CA GLN A 107 -0.01 54.14 21.68
C GLN A 107 -1.29 54.86 22.16
N ALA A 108 -2.45 54.21 22.04
CA ALA A 108 -3.72 54.78 22.45
C ALA A 108 -3.79 54.99 23.98
N LYS A 109 -3.25 54.07 24.78
CA LYS A 109 -3.12 54.24 26.24
C LYS A 109 -2.26 55.45 26.61
N ALA A 110 -1.11 55.62 25.93
CA ALA A 110 -0.23 56.77 26.18
C ALA A 110 -0.93 58.10 25.85
N LEU A 111 -1.64 58.18 24.72
CA LEU A 111 -2.44 59.35 24.34
C LEU A 111 -3.55 59.63 25.36
N TYR A 112 -4.25 58.59 25.82
CA TYR A 112 -5.30 58.72 26.83
C TYR A 112 -4.75 59.31 28.15
N LEU A 113 -3.63 58.76 28.64
CA LEU A 113 -3.01 59.22 29.89
C LEU A 113 -2.56 60.68 29.81
N GLN A 114 -1.95 61.08 28.68
CA GLN A 114 -1.52 62.46 28.45
C GLN A 114 -2.71 63.42 28.39
N ALA A 115 -3.72 63.11 27.57
CA ALA A 115 -4.91 63.95 27.41
C ALA A 115 -5.74 64.07 28.70
N SER A 116 -5.83 62.98 29.48
CA SER A 116 -6.48 62.98 30.79
C SER A 116 -5.74 63.86 31.80
N LYS A 117 -4.40 63.92 31.74
CA LYS A 117 -3.58 64.78 32.59
C LYS A 117 -3.72 66.26 32.19
N ASP A 118 -3.72 66.52 30.89
CA ASP A 118 -3.75 67.88 30.33
C ASP A 118 -5.17 68.44 30.19
N GLY A 119 -6.21 67.63 30.43
CA GLY A 119 -7.61 68.00 30.22
C GLY A 119 -7.94 68.36 28.76
N THR A 120 -7.17 67.84 27.80
CA THR A 120 -7.23 68.25 26.39
C THR A 120 -7.89 67.17 25.55
N TRP A 121 -9.12 67.45 25.10
CA TRP A 121 -9.89 66.59 24.20
C TRP A 121 -10.47 67.43 23.05
N PRO A 122 -10.64 66.85 21.84
CA PRO A 122 -10.31 65.49 21.41
C PRO A 122 -8.82 65.27 21.11
N VAL A 123 -8.38 64.01 21.01
CA VAL A 123 -6.99 63.66 20.63
C VAL A 123 -6.89 63.17 19.19
N ALA A 124 -5.71 63.29 18.58
CA ALA A 124 -5.44 62.72 17.26
C ALA A 124 -4.83 61.32 17.39
N LEU A 125 -5.53 60.28 16.93
CA LEU A 125 -5.03 58.91 16.81
C LEU A 125 -4.96 58.55 15.32
N ASN A 126 -3.76 58.28 14.80
CA ASN A 126 -3.52 57.99 13.37
C ASN A 126 -4.14 59.04 12.43
N GLY A 127 -4.05 60.33 12.79
CA GLY A 127 -4.58 61.44 12.00
C GLY A 127 -6.09 61.69 12.15
N HIS A 128 -6.81 60.89 12.95
CA HIS A 128 -8.23 61.09 13.21
C HIS A 128 -8.47 61.70 14.59
N SER A 129 -9.40 62.65 14.68
CA SER A 129 -9.85 63.22 15.95
C SER A 129 -10.79 62.23 16.66
N VAL A 130 -10.46 61.90 17.91
CA VAL A 130 -11.17 60.88 18.71
C VAL A 130 -11.52 61.48 20.08
N SER A 131 -12.79 61.35 20.49
CA SER A 131 -13.23 61.74 21.83
C SER A 131 -12.71 60.79 22.91
N GLU A 132 -12.83 61.18 24.18
CA GLU A 132 -12.41 60.34 25.31
C GLU A 132 -13.09 58.96 25.29
N ASP A 133 -14.41 58.93 25.19
CA ASP A 133 -15.19 57.68 25.20
C ASP A 133 -14.87 56.80 23.99
N GLN A 134 -14.71 57.40 22.81
CA GLN A 134 -14.31 56.68 21.60
C GLN A 134 -12.90 56.09 21.74
N LEU A 135 -11.98 56.79 22.39
CA LEU A 135 -10.62 56.28 22.61
C LEU A 135 -10.64 55.10 23.59
N LYS A 136 -11.38 55.20 24.70
CA LYS A 136 -11.59 54.10 25.65
C LYS A 136 -12.15 52.87 24.95
N GLU A 137 -13.21 53.04 24.17
CA GLU A 137 -13.84 51.96 23.41
C GLU A 137 -12.85 51.32 22.43
N LYS A 138 -12.10 52.13 21.67
CA LYS A 138 -11.07 51.63 20.73
C LYS A 138 -9.98 50.83 21.45
N ILE A 139 -9.52 51.28 22.62
CA ILE A 139 -8.52 50.57 23.43
C ILE A 139 -9.06 49.20 23.86
N VAL A 140 -10.28 49.16 24.42
CA VAL A 140 -10.89 47.91 24.90
C VAL A 140 -11.11 46.93 23.74
N ASN A 141 -11.68 47.39 22.63
CA ASN A 141 -11.95 46.56 21.46
C ASN A 141 -10.65 46.03 20.83
N ALA A 142 -9.64 46.88 20.66
CA ALA A 142 -8.35 46.46 20.11
C ALA A 142 -7.63 45.45 21.03
N HIS A 143 -7.69 45.65 22.35
CA HIS A 143 -7.12 44.73 23.32
C HIS A 143 -7.81 43.36 23.30
N GLN A 144 -9.14 43.33 23.38
CA GLN A 144 -9.92 42.07 23.30
C GLN A 144 -9.67 41.33 21.99
N ARG A 145 -9.56 42.06 20.88
CA ARG A 145 -9.24 41.48 19.58
C ARG A 145 -7.83 40.88 19.57
N ALA A 146 -6.83 41.57 20.12
CA ALA A 146 -5.46 41.08 20.22
C ALA A 146 -5.35 39.80 21.07
N GLU A 147 -6.11 39.72 22.18
CA GLU A 147 -6.20 38.53 23.02
C GLU A 147 -6.84 37.36 22.26
N SER A 148 -7.95 37.60 21.57
CA SER A 148 -8.61 36.57 20.73
C SER A 148 -7.68 36.03 19.64
N LEU A 149 -6.91 36.90 18.98
CA LEU A 149 -5.92 36.48 17.98
C LEU A 149 -4.75 35.71 18.62
N SER A 150 -4.28 36.13 19.78
CA SER A 150 -3.22 35.41 20.51
C SER A 150 -3.67 33.99 20.90
N ALA A 151 -4.93 33.83 21.33
CA ALA A 151 -5.52 32.52 21.59
C ALA A 151 -5.61 31.66 20.31
N ARG A 152 -5.94 32.26 19.15
CA ARG A 152 -5.93 31.57 17.86
C ARG A 152 -4.52 31.12 17.45
N VAL A 153 -3.50 31.93 17.68
CA VAL A 153 -2.09 31.54 17.45
C VAL A 153 -1.76 30.28 18.25
N GLN A 154 -2.10 30.25 19.55
CA GLN A 154 -1.88 29.07 20.39
C GLN A 154 -2.62 27.83 19.86
N ALA A 155 -3.87 27.98 19.43
CA ALA A 155 -4.66 26.88 18.87
C ALA A 155 -4.04 26.34 17.56
N TYR A 156 -3.55 27.21 16.67
CA TYR A 156 -2.86 26.77 15.46
C TYR A 156 -1.53 26.08 15.77
N THR A 157 -0.74 26.60 16.71
CA THR A 157 0.52 25.97 17.14
C THR A 157 0.28 24.56 17.70
N GLN A 158 -0.75 24.38 18.53
CA GLN A 158 -1.14 23.05 19.02
C GLN A 158 -1.60 22.12 17.89
N THR A 159 -2.28 22.67 16.87
CA THR A 159 -2.72 21.91 15.69
C THR A 159 -1.52 21.45 14.86
N THR A 160 -0.57 22.35 14.58
CA THR A 160 0.70 22.01 13.90
C THR A 160 1.44 20.89 14.64
N ALA A 161 1.55 20.98 15.97
CA ALA A 161 2.20 19.94 16.77
C ALA A 161 1.49 18.57 16.67
N LYS A 162 0.16 18.54 16.56
CA LYS A 162 -0.59 17.29 16.33
C LYS A 162 -0.34 16.74 14.92
N LEU A 163 -0.30 17.60 13.91
CA LEU A 163 0.00 17.23 12.53
C LEU A 163 1.42 16.67 12.38
N ASP A 164 2.40 17.24 13.08
CA ASP A 164 3.79 16.75 13.08
C ASP A 164 3.91 15.32 13.65
N ARG A 165 3.17 15.02 14.72
CA ARG A 165 3.12 13.65 15.28
C ARG A 165 2.50 12.68 14.27
N ALA A 166 1.37 13.05 13.67
CA ALA A 166 0.72 12.22 12.67
C ALA A 166 1.61 11.99 11.42
N LEU A 167 2.35 13.00 10.98
CA LEU A 167 3.33 12.88 9.90
C LEU A 167 4.45 11.89 10.28
N LYS A 168 5.00 12.00 11.49
CA LYS A 168 6.02 11.06 11.99
C LYS A 168 5.50 9.62 11.99
N ASP A 169 4.27 9.38 12.44
CA ASP A 169 3.65 8.06 12.45
C ASP A 169 3.46 7.52 11.02
N LEU A 170 3.02 8.36 10.09
CA LEU A 170 2.89 7.97 8.67
C LEU A 170 4.25 7.60 8.04
N PHE A 171 5.30 8.38 8.32
CA PHE A 171 6.65 8.04 7.83
C PHE A 171 7.15 6.72 8.40
N GLN A 172 6.86 6.42 9.66
CA GLN A 172 7.18 5.13 10.25
C GLN A 172 6.41 4.00 9.56
N LYS A 173 5.12 4.18 9.29
CA LYS A 173 4.30 3.20 8.54
C LYS A 173 4.80 2.99 7.11
N GLN A 174 5.26 4.03 6.43
CA GLN A 174 5.87 3.89 5.10
C GLN A 174 7.13 3.01 5.15
N LYS A 175 7.99 3.19 6.17
CA LYS A 175 9.18 2.33 6.35
C LYS A 175 8.80 0.88 6.62
N GLU A 176 7.78 0.64 7.44
CA GLU A 176 7.26 -0.71 7.71
C GLU A 176 6.73 -1.37 6.43
N VAL A 177 5.94 -0.65 5.63
CA VAL A 177 5.42 -1.15 4.34
C VAL A 177 6.55 -1.46 3.37
N ALA A 178 7.55 -0.57 3.25
CA ALA A 178 8.71 -0.80 2.40
C ALA A 178 9.52 -2.05 2.82
N GLY A 179 9.71 -2.24 4.13
CA GLY A 179 10.37 -3.43 4.66
C GLY A 179 9.59 -4.72 4.36
N LEU A 180 8.25 -4.68 4.48
CA LEU A 180 7.40 -5.81 4.11
C LEU A 180 7.44 -6.11 2.61
N GLN A 181 7.46 -5.08 1.75
CA GLN A 181 7.59 -5.26 0.31
C GLN A 181 8.91 -5.96 -0.06
N GLN A 182 10.03 -5.52 0.52
CA GLN A 182 11.33 -6.17 0.30
C GLN A 182 11.31 -7.63 0.74
N LYS A 183 10.76 -7.91 1.93
CA LYS A 183 10.61 -9.28 2.43
C LYS A 183 9.78 -10.15 1.49
N LEU A 184 8.59 -9.68 1.07
CA LEU A 184 7.73 -10.43 0.16
C LEU A 184 8.36 -10.66 -1.22
N GLN A 185 9.19 -9.72 -1.71
CA GLN A 185 9.97 -9.92 -2.92
C GLN A 185 10.99 -11.04 -2.76
N SER A 186 11.73 -11.06 -1.64
CA SER A 186 12.66 -12.17 -1.34
C SER A 186 11.95 -13.51 -1.21
N ASP A 187 10.81 -13.54 -0.50
CA ASP A 187 9.99 -14.75 -0.34
C ASP A 187 9.44 -15.24 -1.70
N LEU A 188 9.04 -14.31 -2.58
CA LEU A 188 8.58 -14.64 -3.93
C LEU A 188 9.67 -15.30 -4.76
N GLU A 189 10.89 -14.76 -4.75
CA GLU A 189 12.01 -15.38 -5.49
C GLU A 189 12.37 -16.75 -4.92
N MET A 190 12.36 -16.91 -3.59
CA MET A 190 12.59 -18.21 -2.95
C MET A 190 11.52 -19.25 -3.34
N VAL A 191 10.24 -18.86 -3.36
CA VAL A 191 9.14 -19.74 -3.79
C VAL A 191 9.30 -20.15 -5.25
N LYS A 192 9.67 -19.22 -6.15
CA LYS A 192 9.94 -19.54 -7.56
C LYS A 192 11.10 -20.52 -7.71
N ILE A 193 12.21 -20.31 -6.98
CA ILE A 193 13.36 -21.23 -6.99
C ILE A 193 12.92 -22.63 -6.55
N ASN A 194 12.21 -22.73 -5.43
CA ASN A 194 11.72 -24.01 -4.91
C ASN A 194 10.75 -24.71 -5.88
N GLN A 195 9.93 -23.95 -6.60
CA GLN A 195 9.04 -24.50 -7.62
C GLN A 195 9.83 -25.03 -8.82
N SER A 196 10.81 -24.28 -9.32
CA SER A 196 11.71 -24.74 -10.39
C SER A 196 12.49 -26.00 -10.02
N VAL A 197 12.93 -26.14 -8.77
CA VAL A 197 13.63 -27.36 -8.28
C VAL A 197 12.68 -28.56 -8.32
N LYS A 198 11.45 -28.43 -7.84
CA LYS A 198 10.43 -29.50 -7.90
C LYS A 198 10.07 -29.89 -9.33
N ASP A 199 9.98 -28.90 -10.21
CA ASP A 199 9.71 -29.15 -11.63
C ASP A 199 10.85 -29.94 -12.28
N ILE A 200 12.11 -29.71 -11.88
CA ILE A 200 13.27 -30.51 -12.30
C ILE A 200 13.17 -31.96 -11.79
N GLU A 201 12.85 -32.16 -10.52
CA GLU A 201 12.65 -33.51 -9.94
C GLU A 201 11.57 -34.28 -10.70
N HIS A 202 10.45 -33.63 -11.06
CA HIS A 202 9.40 -34.26 -11.88
C HIS A 202 9.83 -34.58 -13.32
N ILE A 203 10.73 -33.77 -13.90
CA ILE A 203 11.33 -34.09 -15.20
C ILE A 203 12.22 -35.33 -15.08
N GLU A 204 13.03 -35.44 -14.03
CA GLU A 204 13.87 -36.62 -13.78
C GLU A 204 13.01 -37.89 -13.61
N ASP A 205 11.91 -37.82 -12.85
CA ASP A 205 10.95 -38.93 -12.71
C ASP A 205 10.32 -39.32 -14.06
N SER A 206 9.96 -38.32 -14.87
CA SER A 206 9.38 -38.54 -16.20
C SER A 206 10.41 -39.18 -17.15
N VAL A 207 11.66 -38.74 -17.10
CA VAL A 207 12.77 -39.32 -17.87
C VAL A 207 13.03 -40.76 -17.41
N ALA A 208 13.05 -41.03 -16.11
CA ALA A 208 13.20 -42.38 -15.56
C ALA A 208 12.04 -43.30 -15.99
N ALA A 209 10.80 -42.82 -15.96
CA ALA A 209 9.63 -43.56 -16.44
C ALA A 209 9.70 -43.85 -17.95
N ILE A 210 10.16 -42.88 -18.76
CA ILE A 210 10.40 -43.07 -20.20
C ILE A 210 11.51 -44.12 -20.42
N MET A 211 12.61 -44.07 -19.68
CA MET A 211 13.70 -45.05 -19.78
C MET A 211 13.23 -46.45 -19.39
N ALA A 212 12.47 -46.59 -18.30
CA ALA A 212 11.89 -47.87 -17.87
C ALA A 212 10.91 -48.43 -18.91
N THR A 213 10.06 -47.58 -19.50
CA THR A 213 9.13 -47.98 -20.57
C THR A 213 9.88 -48.39 -21.84
N SER A 214 10.95 -47.67 -22.20
CA SER A 214 11.81 -48.00 -23.34
C SER A 214 12.52 -49.35 -23.14
N GLN A 215 13.08 -49.61 -21.96
CA GLN A 215 13.67 -50.91 -21.62
C GLN A 215 12.65 -52.04 -21.62
N ALA A 216 11.43 -51.81 -21.13
CA ALA A 216 10.35 -52.79 -21.17
C ALA A 216 9.89 -53.11 -22.61
N LEU A 217 9.86 -52.10 -23.50
CA LEU A 217 9.54 -52.28 -24.92
C LEU A 217 10.64 -53.03 -25.69
N VAL A 218 11.91 -52.76 -25.38
CA VAL A 218 13.05 -53.48 -25.99
C VAL A 218 13.18 -54.90 -25.42
N GLY A 219 12.77 -55.11 -24.16
CA GLY A 219 12.79 -56.42 -23.49
C GLY A 219 11.63 -57.36 -23.82
N ALA A 220 10.62 -56.90 -24.57
CA ALA A 220 9.44 -57.71 -24.91
C ALA A 220 9.59 -58.55 -26.19
N ASP A 221 10.70 -58.40 -26.94
CA ASP A 221 10.86 -59.10 -28.24
C ASP A 221 12.31 -59.57 -28.50
N ALA A 222 12.94 -60.19 -27.50
CA ALA A 222 14.23 -60.87 -27.68
C ALA A 222 14.28 -62.21 -26.94
N GLY A 223 14.00 -63.28 -27.67
CA GLY A 223 14.46 -64.61 -27.31
C GLY A 223 15.98 -64.71 -27.37
N SER A 224 16.55 -65.40 -26.37
CA SER A 224 17.84 -66.12 -26.34
C SER A 224 19.17 -65.40 -26.74
N LEU A 225 19.92 -64.94 -25.72
CA LEU A 225 21.31 -65.31 -25.26
C LEU A 225 22.53 -65.25 -26.23
N PRO A 226 23.79 -64.95 -25.77
CA PRO A 226 24.49 -65.64 -24.66
C PRO A 226 25.41 -64.83 -23.70
N GLU A 227 25.93 -65.59 -22.74
CA GLU A 227 26.67 -65.32 -21.49
C GLU A 227 28.06 -64.65 -21.60
N LEU A 228 28.36 -63.84 -20.57
CA LEU A 228 29.46 -63.97 -19.60
C LEU A 228 30.82 -64.55 -20.08
N ASP A 229 31.68 -63.73 -20.70
CA ASP A 229 33.14 -63.81 -20.50
C ASP A 229 33.88 -62.59 -21.09
N VAL A 230 34.14 -61.55 -20.27
CA VAL A 230 35.39 -60.75 -20.32
C VAL A 230 35.69 -60.30 -18.89
N LEU A 231 36.51 -61.12 -18.23
CA LEU A 231 37.51 -60.81 -17.19
C LEU A 231 37.80 -59.31 -16.95
N LEU A 232 37.71 -58.82 -15.69
CA LEU A 232 38.81 -58.69 -14.70
C LEU A 232 39.93 -57.75 -15.19
N ASP A 233 40.44 -56.75 -14.46
CA ASP A 233 40.74 -56.69 -13.03
C ASP A 233 41.02 -55.22 -12.57
N ALA A 234 41.02 -55.02 -11.24
CA ALA A 234 41.05 -53.77 -10.45
C ALA A 234 42.43 -53.03 -10.41
N PRO A 235 42.77 -52.09 -9.48
CA PRO A 235 42.03 -51.28 -8.49
C PRO A 235 42.50 -49.79 -8.45
N GLU A 236 42.17 -49.10 -7.35
CA GLU A 236 42.85 -47.92 -6.76
C GLU A 236 42.30 -46.50 -6.98
N THR A 237 41.81 -45.99 -5.84
CA THR A 237 41.75 -44.60 -5.38
C THR A 237 42.91 -43.72 -5.83
N ALA A 238 42.61 -42.59 -6.50
CA ALA A 238 43.42 -41.37 -6.43
C ALA A 238 42.65 -40.12 -6.92
N LYS A 239 42.48 -39.15 -6.01
CA LYS A 239 42.49 -37.70 -6.23
C LYS A 239 41.27 -37.05 -6.93
N ILE A 240 40.27 -36.72 -6.12
CA ILE A 240 39.48 -35.49 -6.30
C ILE A 240 40.02 -34.44 -5.32
N ASP A 241 41.27 -34.02 -5.53
CA ASP A 241 41.89 -32.87 -4.84
C ASP A 241 42.14 -31.69 -5.80
N ALA A 242 41.84 -31.86 -7.09
CA ALA A 242 42.03 -30.81 -8.10
C ALA A 242 40.77 -29.96 -8.36
N ALA A 243 39.57 -30.45 -8.07
CA ALA A 243 38.32 -29.70 -8.26
C ALA A 243 37.89 -28.88 -7.01
N PHE A 244 38.46 -29.19 -5.83
CA PHE A 244 38.17 -28.48 -4.59
C PHE A 244 38.89 -27.12 -4.48
N GLN A 245 40.05 -26.98 -5.13
CA GLN A 245 40.84 -25.74 -5.15
C GLN A 245 40.31 -24.67 -6.12
N ASP A 246 39.43 -25.03 -7.06
CA ASP A 246 38.83 -24.09 -8.02
C ASP A 246 37.51 -23.49 -7.51
N ILE A 247 36.91 -24.07 -6.47
CA ILE A 247 35.65 -23.60 -5.85
C ILE A 247 35.89 -22.59 -4.71
N MET A 248 37.13 -22.47 -4.21
CA MET A 248 37.48 -21.59 -3.08
C MET A 248 38.16 -20.27 -3.50
N LYS A 249 37.80 -19.72 -4.66
CA LYS A 249 38.14 -18.34 -5.06
C LYS A 249 36.90 -17.49 -5.26
#